data_AF-A0A8C9TNT3-F1
#
_entry.id   AF-A0A8C9TNT3-F1
#
_cell.length_a   1.000
_cell.length_b   1.000
_cell.length_c   1.000
_cell.angle_alpha   90.00
_cell.angle_beta   90.00
_cell.angle_gamma   90.00
#
_symmetry.space_group_name_H-M   'P 1'
#
loop_
_entity.id
_entity.type
_entity.pdbx_description
1 polymer ?
#
loop_
_entity_poly.entity_id
_entity_poly.type
_entity_poly.pdbx_seq_one_letter_code
_entity_poly.pdbx_strand_id
1 'polypeptide(L)'
;MVQTLAEASGLPPSTTMTEGRREALAAPLLPTGSPSAASNITEMAGPATGPAAGGGGPKDEAFSKLKDKFMNELKKIPLPSWAVIAIAFVAILLILTCCFCLCKKCVFKKKNKKKGKEKGGKNAINMKDVIEGTKMEAMKDEDDAETGLTDGEKEAEPKEKEKLGKLQYSLDYNFTENQLIVGIIQAAELPAMDMGGTSDPYVKVYLLPDKKKKFETKVHRKTLNPIFNEQFIFKVPYTELGGKTLVMTVYDFDRFSKHDAIGDVKVLMNKVDFSHVTEEWKDLQSAEKEEQEKLGDICFSLRYVPTAGKLTVVILEAKNLKKMDVGGLSDPYVKIHLMQNGKRMKKKKTTIKKNTLNPYYNESFSFEVPFEQIQKTQVVVTVLDYDKIGKNDAIGKVFVGLNSTGTELRHWSDMLANPRRPIAQWHVLKPEEEVDALLSTKK
;
A
#
# COMPACT_ATOMS: atom_id res chain seq x y z
N MET A 1 -53.95 -27.80 -38.23
CA MET A 1 -53.38 -29.17 -38.27
C MET A 1 -52.09 -29.11 -37.47
N VAL A 2 -52.10 -29.32 -36.13
CA VAL A 2 -52.35 -30.57 -35.38
C VAL A 2 -51.29 -31.61 -35.80
N GLN A 3 -50.34 -32.09 -35.00
CA GLN A 3 -50.27 -32.61 -33.61
C GLN A 3 -48.84 -32.33 -33.04
N THR A 4 -48.53 -32.03 -31.76
CA THR A 4 -48.82 -32.60 -30.41
C THR A 4 -48.22 -33.97 -30.09
N LEU A 5 -47.48 -34.03 -28.96
CA LEU A 5 -47.22 -35.12 -27.97
C LEU A 5 -45.71 -35.29 -27.69
N ALA A 6 -45.20 -35.61 -26.49
CA ALA A 6 -45.65 -35.56 -25.08
C ALA A 6 -44.46 -36.05 -24.21
N GLU A 7 -44.56 -35.76 -22.90
CA GLU A 7 -43.63 -36.01 -21.79
C GLU A 7 -43.39 -37.50 -21.41
N ALA A 8 -42.30 -37.74 -20.65
CA ALA A 8 -42.21 -38.62 -19.47
C ALA A 8 -40.79 -38.48 -18.86
N SER A 9 -40.54 -37.87 -17.69
CA SER A 9 -40.75 -38.31 -16.29
C SER A 9 -40.03 -39.60 -15.88
N GLY A 10 -39.13 -39.53 -14.90
CA GLY A 10 -38.56 -40.72 -14.23
C GLY A 10 -37.45 -40.44 -13.20
N LEU A 11 -37.84 -40.05 -11.97
CA LEU A 11 -37.07 -40.25 -10.73
C LEU A 11 -37.04 -41.74 -10.36
N PRO A 12 -36.02 -42.20 -9.60
CA PRO A 12 -36.29 -43.10 -8.47
C PRO A 12 -35.36 -42.79 -7.24
N PRO A 13 -35.46 -43.49 -6.09
CA PRO A 13 -36.21 -42.98 -4.94
C PRO A 13 -35.37 -42.81 -3.66
N SER A 14 -35.97 -42.12 -2.69
CA SER A 14 -35.59 -42.11 -1.28
C SER A 14 -35.99 -43.42 -0.60
N THR A 15 -35.18 -43.93 0.33
CA THR A 15 -35.60 -44.96 1.29
C THR A 15 -35.12 -44.57 2.69
N THR A 16 -36.10 -44.41 3.56
CA THR A 16 -36.04 -44.24 5.02
C THR A 16 -36.28 -45.58 5.73
N MET A 17 -35.54 -45.85 6.82
CA MET A 17 -35.96 -46.59 8.03
C MET A 17 -34.94 -46.21 9.13
N THR A 18 -35.28 -45.44 10.19
CA THR A 18 -35.84 -45.87 11.52
C THR A 18 -34.98 -46.94 12.20
N GLU A 19 -34.63 -46.95 13.50
CA GLU A 19 -34.86 -46.12 14.69
C GLU A 19 -34.10 -46.81 15.86
N GLY A 20 -33.72 -46.11 16.95
CA GLY A 20 -33.19 -46.84 18.13
C GLY A 20 -32.35 -46.12 19.20
N ARG A 21 -32.87 -45.04 19.78
CA ARG A 21 -32.82 -44.58 21.21
C ARG A 21 -31.80 -45.17 22.23
N ARG A 22 -31.13 -44.26 22.98
CA ARG A 22 -30.92 -44.18 24.47
C ARG A 22 -29.99 -42.98 24.79
N GLU A 23 -30.46 -41.84 25.34
CA GLU A 23 -30.52 -41.45 26.78
C GLU A 23 -29.25 -41.80 27.60
N ALA A 24 -28.64 -41.01 28.49
CA ALA A 24 -28.75 -39.61 28.93
C ALA A 24 -27.57 -39.29 29.91
N LEU A 25 -27.29 -37.99 30.12
CA LEU A 25 -26.85 -37.31 31.37
C LEU A 25 -25.40 -37.38 31.93
N ALA A 26 -24.96 -36.16 32.31
CA ALA A 26 -24.23 -35.75 33.52
C ALA A 26 -22.75 -35.31 33.41
N ALA A 27 -22.50 -34.08 33.88
CA ALA A 27 -21.22 -33.51 34.33
C ALA A 27 -21.24 -33.43 35.89
N PRO A 28 -20.29 -32.76 36.57
CA PRO A 28 -18.85 -33.06 36.76
C PRO A 28 -18.48 -33.14 38.27
N LEU A 29 -17.38 -33.80 38.68
CA LEU A 29 -16.82 -33.63 40.04
C LEU A 29 -15.29 -33.88 40.14
N LEU A 30 -14.60 -33.00 40.89
CA LEU A 30 -13.33 -33.19 41.61
C LEU A 30 -13.52 -34.16 42.80
N PRO A 31 -12.46 -34.76 43.41
CA PRO A 31 -11.85 -34.15 44.61
C PRO A 31 -10.35 -34.47 44.91
N THR A 32 -9.71 -33.50 45.59
CA THR A 32 -8.73 -33.54 46.72
C THR A 32 -7.75 -34.71 46.99
N GLY A 33 -6.50 -34.36 47.36
CA GLY A 33 -5.85 -34.90 48.59
C GLY A 33 -4.49 -35.61 48.48
N SER A 34 -3.45 -35.00 49.07
CA SER A 34 -2.04 -35.42 49.32
C SER A 34 -1.90 -36.64 50.29
N PRO A 35 -0.70 -37.17 50.73
CA PRO A 35 0.59 -36.49 50.99
C PRO A 35 1.96 -37.26 50.84
N SER A 36 3.05 -36.48 50.94
CA SER A 36 4.35 -36.66 51.65
C SER A 36 5.39 -37.78 51.32
N ALA A 37 6.60 -37.34 50.95
CA ALA A 37 7.92 -37.65 51.58
C ALA A 37 9.01 -36.82 50.85
N ALA A 38 9.58 -35.73 51.39
CA ALA A 38 10.59 -35.59 52.46
C ALA A 38 11.99 -36.14 52.11
N SER A 39 12.93 -35.24 51.82
CA SER A 39 14.27 -35.23 52.45
C SER A 39 15.00 -33.90 52.19
N ASN A 40 15.32 -33.25 53.31
CA ASN A 40 16.10 -32.01 53.49
C ASN A 40 17.59 -32.21 53.22
N ILE A 41 18.32 -31.14 52.87
CA ILE A 41 19.55 -30.62 53.54
C ILE A 41 19.69 -29.12 53.18
N THR A 42 19.28 -28.15 54.03
CA THR A 42 19.99 -27.39 55.10
C THR A 42 20.84 -26.19 54.63
N GLU A 43 20.57 -25.06 55.30
CA GLU A 43 21.07 -23.68 55.21
C GLU A 43 22.56 -23.47 55.57
N MET A 44 23.12 -22.29 55.26
CA MET A 44 23.49 -21.28 56.29
C MET A 44 24.00 -19.94 55.70
N ALA A 45 23.33 -18.86 56.12
CA ALA A 45 23.78 -17.53 56.62
C ALA A 45 25.00 -16.76 56.05
N GLY A 46 24.80 -15.42 55.86
CA GLY A 46 25.83 -14.35 55.73
C GLY A 46 26.52 -13.99 57.07
N PRO A 47 27.23 -12.84 57.26
CA PRO A 47 26.81 -11.46 56.89
C PRO A 47 27.93 -10.38 56.58
N ALA A 48 27.51 -9.13 56.29
CA ALA A 48 28.11 -7.78 56.59
C ALA A 48 29.54 -7.40 56.06
N THR A 49 29.98 -6.18 55.71
CA THR A 49 29.55 -4.74 55.74
C THR A 49 30.63 -3.88 55.04
N GLY A 50 30.29 -2.70 54.47
CA GLY A 50 31.17 -1.50 54.48
C GLY A 50 31.41 -0.73 53.15
N PRO A 51 31.61 0.62 53.15
CA PRO A 51 31.08 1.54 52.12
C PRO A 51 32.14 2.38 51.36
N ALA A 52 31.73 3.07 50.27
CA ALA A 52 32.48 4.17 49.66
C ALA A 52 31.54 5.26 49.09
N ALA A 53 31.88 6.53 49.34
CA ALA A 53 31.12 7.73 49.03
C ALA A 53 31.83 8.63 48.01
N GLY A 54 31.05 9.52 47.35
CA GLY A 54 31.49 10.72 46.62
C GLY A 54 30.74 10.88 45.29
N GLY A 55 30.21 12.04 44.86
CA GLY A 55 30.03 13.38 45.41
C GLY A 55 29.17 14.16 44.37
N GLY A 56 28.18 14.95 44.80
CA GLY A 56 27.26 15.68 43.92
C GLY A 56 27.29 17.18 44.19
N GLY A 57 27.34 17.99 43.14
CA GLY A 57 27.59 19.43 43.21
C GLY A 57 26.31 20.28 43.39
N PRO A 58 26.44 21.62 43.52
CA PRO A 58 25.33 22.53 43.84
C PRO A 58 24.18 22.60 42.81
N LYS A 59 24.34 22.00 41.61
CA LYS A 59 23.24 21.84 40.63
C LYS A 59 22.30 20.68 40.97
N ASP A 60 22.82 19.66 41.67
CA ASP A 60 22.05 18.47 42.04
C ASP A 60 21.08 18.77 43.19
N GLU A 61 21.46 19.66 44.11
CA GLU A 61 20.56 20.14 45.17
C GLU A 61 19.39 20.97 44.61
N ALA A 62 19.64 21.84 43.63
CA ALA A 62 18.60 22.67 43.03
C ALA A 62 17.59 21.82 42.24
N PHE A 63 18.08 20.79 41.54
CA PHE A 63 17.23 19.84 40.83
C PHE A 63 16.46 18.93 41.78
N SER A 64 17.07 18.48 42.88
CA SER A 64 16.38 17.69 43.92
C SER A 64 15.27 18.50 44.57
N LYS A 65 15.54 19.75 44.96
CA LYS A 65 14.52 20.63 45.57
C LYS A 65 13.35 20.90 44.62
N LEU A 66 13.60 21.04 43.31
CA LEU A 66 12.54 21.22 42.32
C LEU A 66 11.74 19.93 42.10
N LYS A 67 12.41 18.77 42.06
CA LYS A 67 11.79 17.44 41.95
C LYS A 67 10.93 17.13 43.17
N ASP A 68 11.40 17.44 44.37
CA ASP A 68 10.67 17.19 45.62
C ASP A 68 9.44 18.09 45.73
N LYS A 69 9.55 19.36 45.31
CA LYS A 69 8.41 20.30 45.27
C LYS A 69 7.37 19.87 44.24
N PHE A 70 7.80 19.36 43.09
CA PHE A 70 6.92 18.84 42.04
C PHE A 70 6.22 17.54 42.48
N MET A 71 6.94 16.61 43.10
CA MET A 71 6.38 15.35 43.63
C MET A 71 5.40 15.58 44.79
N ASN A 72 5.62 16.62 45.60
CA ASN A 72 4.72 16.95 46.70
C ASN A 72 3.41 17.59 46.21
N GLU A 73 3.44 18.35 45.12
CA GLU A 73 2.22 18.84 44.44
C GLU A 73 1.46 17.72 43.71
N LEU A 74 2.19 16.75 43.13
CA LEU A 74 1.58 15.60 42.46
C LEU A 74 0.83 14.64 43.39
N LYS A 75 1.21 14.58 44.68
CA LYS A 75 0.52 13.77 45.70
C LYS A 75 -0.81 14.37 46.19
N LYS A 76 -1.11 15.64 45.87
CA LYS A 76 -2.39 16.29 46.23
C LYS A 76 -3.52 15.99 45.24
N ILE A 77 -3.20 15.39 44.10
CA ILE A 77 -4.17 15.03 43.07
C ILE A 77 -4.54 13.55 43.28
N PRO A 78 -5.82 13.18 43.49
CA PRO A 78 -6.23 11.81 43.78
C PRO A 78 -6.26 10.99 42.49
N LEU A 79 -5.09 10.79 41.88
CA LEU A 79 -4.93 9.96 40.68
C LEU A 79 -4.03 8.77 41.03
N PRO A 80 -4.43 7.54 40.64
CA PRO A 80 -3.62 6.36 40.89
C PRO A 80 -2.27 6.45 40.17
N SER A 81 -1.21 5.89 40.76
CA SER A 81 0.18 6.06 40.31
C SER A 81 0.41 5.72 38.83
N TRP A 82 -0.38 4.80 38.25
CA TRP A 82 -0.30 4.46 36.83
C TRP A 82 -0.79 5.61 35.91
N ALA A 83 -1.76 6.41 36.35
CA ALA A 83 -2.30 7.53 35.58
C ALA A 83 -1.30 8.70 35.52
N VAL A 84 -0.53 8.90 36.58
CA VAL A 84 0.58 9.87 36.61
C VAL A 84 1.67 9.50 35.61
N ILE A 85 2.04 8.21 35.58
CA ILE A 85 3.04 7.69 34.63
C ILE A 85 2.52 7.83 33.20
N ALA A 86 1.24 7.54 32.96
CA ALA A 86 0.61 7.72 31.65
C ALA A 86 0.61 9.20 31.20
N ILE A 87 0.28 10.14 32.09
CA ILE A 87 0.32 11.57 31.79
C ILE A 87 1.75 12.05 31.51
N ALA A 88 2.74 11.54 32.25
CA ALA A 88 4.15 11.84 31.99
C ALA A 88 4.62 11.33 30.62
N PHE A 89 4.21 10.11 30.23
CA PHE A 89 4.49 9.56 28.90
C PHE A 89 3.83 10.39 27.78
N VAL A 90 2.58 10.82 27.98
CA VAL A 90 1.86 11.67 27.02
C VAL A 90 2.53 13.05 26.92
N ALA A 91 2.98 13.64 28.04
CA ALA A 91 3.71 14.89 28.04
C ALA A 91 5.06 14.78 27.31
N ILE A 92 5.79 13.68 27.52
CA ILE A 92 7.05 13.40 26.81
C ILE A 92 6.80 13.22 25.30
N LEU A 93 5.76 12.49 24.92
CA LEU A 93 5.36 12.35 23.51
C LEU A 93 4.95 13.69 22.88
N LEU A 94 4.24 14.55 23.62
CA LEU A 94 3.89 15.90 23.17
C LEU A 94 5.13 16.80 23.02
N ILE A 95 6.10 16.70 23.92
CA ILE A 95 7.37 17.43 23.82
C ILE A 95 8.19 16.91 22.64
N LEU A 96 8.30 15.59 22.44
CA LEU A 96 9.01 14.99 21.31
C LEU A 96 8.37 15.35 19.96
N THR A 97 7.04 15.35 19.89
CA THR A 97 6.31 15.77 18.67
C THR A 97 6.42 17.27 18.45
N CYS A 98 6.41 18.10 19.50
CA CYS A 98 6.65 19.54 19.39
C CYS A 98 8.10 19.83 18.93
N CYS A 99 9.10 19.15 19.50
CA CYS A 99 10.49 19.22 19.07
C CYS A 99 10.65 18.76 17.62
N PHE A 100 10.00 17.67 17.20
CA PHE A 100 10.00 17.21 15.81
C PHE A 100 9.35 18.24 14.86
N CYS A 101 8.25 18.86 15.27
CA CYS A 101 7.60 19.94 14.51
C CYS A 101 8.48 21.19 14.39
N LEU A 102 9.17 21.58 15.45
CA LEU A 102 10.11 22.71 15.45
C LEU A 102 11.34 22.40 14.58
N CYS A 103 11.89 21.19 14.65
CA CYS A 103 12.96 20.71 13.76
C CYS A 103 12.51 20.72 12.29
N LYS A 104 11.29 20.27 11.98
CA LYS A 104 10.75 20.29 10.61
C LYS A 104 10.54 21.73 10.09
N LYS A 105 10.09 22.65 10.95
CA LYS A 105 9.92 24.08 10.61
C LYS A 105 11.25 24.80 10.38
N CYS A 106 12.30 24.44 11.13
CA CYS A 106 13.67 24.94 10.95
C CYS A 106 14.35 24.39 9.68
N VAL A 107 14.11 23.13 9.32
CA VAL A 107 14.65 22.50 8.10
C VAL A 107 13.94 23.02 6.83
N PHE A 108 12.62 23.25 6.87
CA PHE A 108 11.88 23.80 5.73
C PHE A 108 12.14 25.30 5.49
N LYS A 109 12.44 26.10 6.52
CA LYS A 109 12.82 27.52 6.34
C LYS A 109 14.17 27.69 5.62
N LYS A 110 15.08 26.70 5.68
CA LYS A 110 16.36 26.74 4.97
C LYS A 110 16.24 26.35 3.48
N LYS A 111 15.19 25.61 3.09
CA LYS A 111 14.94 25.19 1.70
C LYS A 111 14.33 26.32 0.83
N ASN A 112 13.61 27.28 1.41
CA ASN A 112 13.05 28.41 0.66
C ASN A 112 14.03 29.56 0.35
N LYS A 113 15.26 29.55 0.90
CA LYS A 113 16.25 30.61 0.65
C LYS A 113 17.33 30.23 -0.38
N LYS A 114 17.33 28.99 -0.91
CA LYS A 114 18.39 28.51 -1.82
C LYS A 114 17.91 28.09 -3.23
N LYS A 115 16.63 28.29 -3.57
CA LYS A 115 16.09 28.11 -4.94
C LYS A 115 15.80 29.42 -5.69
N GLY A 116 16.33 30.55 -5.20
CA GLY A 116 16.08 31.89 -5.77
C GLY A 116 17.28 32.62 -6.36
N LYS A 117 18.41 31.94 -6.63
CA LYS A 117 19.60 32.64 -7.15
C LYS A 117 20.44 31.71 -8.03
N GLU A 118 20.07 31.62 -9.31
CA GLU A 118 20.98 31.62 -10.47
C GLU A 118 20.21 31.36 -11.77
N LYS A 119 19.90 32.45 -12.47
CA LYS A 119 20.05 32.68 -13.92
C LYS A 119 19.30 33.97 -14.27
N GLY A 120 19.92 35.10 -13.90
CA GLY A 120 19.59 36.41 -14.44
C GLY A 120 20.69 36.82 -15.41
N GLY A 121 20.34 36.94 -16.68
CA GLY A 121 21.24 37.33 -17.76
C GLY A 121 20.48 37.83 -18.98
N LYS A 122 19.91 39.04 -18.85
CA LYS A 122 19.67 40.07 -19.87
C LYS A 122 19.05 39.65 -21.22
N ASN A 123 17.82 40.08 -21.47
CA ASN A 123 17.57 41.18 -22.40
C ASN A 123 16.14 41.72 -22.24
N ALA A 124 16.05 43.05 -22.15
CA ALA A 124 14.85 43.83 -21.97
C ALA A 124 14.30 44.24 -23.33
N ILE A 125 13.00 44.07 -23.59
CA ILE A 125 12.13 45.06 -24.26
C ILE A 125 10.65 44.78 -23.86
N ASN A 126 9.83 45.82 -23.87
CA ASN A 126 8.49 45.95 -23.28
C ASN A 126 7.36 45.82 -24.33
N MET A 127 6.12 45.83 -23.83
CA MET A 127 4.80 46.03 -24.49
C MET A 127 4.22 44.86 -25.31
N LYS A 128 2.99 44.36 -25.06
CA LYS A 128 1.60 44.90 -24.98
C LYS A 128 0.85 44.74 -26.31
N ASP A 129 -0.34 44.15 -26.18
CA ASP A 129 -1.54 44.26 -27.03
C ASP A 129 -1.49 43.57 -28.42
N VAL A 130 -2.36 42.59 -28.70
CA VAL A 130 -3.78 42.61 -29.15
C VAL A 130 -3.87 42.20 -30.63
N ILE A 131 -4.67 41.16 -30.83
CA ILE A 131 -5.52 40.74 -31.95
C ILE A 131 -5.60 41.71 -33.15
N GLU A 132 -5.45 41.11 -34.34
CA GLU A 132 -6.09 41.35 -35.66
C GLU A 132 -5.03 41.03 -36.73
N GLY A 133 -5.26 40.27 -37.80
CA GLY A 133 -6.46 40.08 -38.59
C GLY A 133 -6.08 40.35 -40.05
N THR A 134 -6.18 39.32 -40.90
CA THR A 134 -6.65 39.43 -42.29
C THR A 134 -5.68 39.89 -43.41
N LYS A 135 -5.42 38.93 -44.35
CA LYS A 135 -5.25 39.07 -45.83
C LYS A 135 -4.01 39.82 -46.38
N MET A 136 -3.49 39.57 -47.58
CA MET A 136 -3.92 38.86 -48.81
C MET A 136 -2.67 38.68 -49.72
N GLU A 137 -2.67 37.57 -50.50
CA GLU A 137 -2.32 37.49 -51.96
C GLU A 137 -0.85 37.65 -52.39
N ALA A 138 -0.24 36.59 -52.97
CA ALA A 138 -0.22 36.24 -54.41
C ALA A 138 1.08 36.81 -55.05
N MET A 139 1.80 36.20 -55.99
CA MET A 139 1.61 35.11 -56.95
C MET A 139 2.98 34.81 -57.61
N LYS A 140 3.03 33.75 -58.45
CA LYS A 140 4.05 33.29 -59.42
C LYS A 140 4.94 32.13 -58.95
N ASP A 141 4.63 30.90 -59.34
CA ASP A 141 4.80 30.22 -60.67
C ASP A 141 6.20 29.58 -60.70
N GLU A 142 6.28 28.28 -60.43
CA GLU A 142 6.37 27.15 -61.38
C GLU A 142 7.83 26.89 -61.81
N ASP A 143 8.36 25.74 -61.39
CA ASP A 143 9.17 24.85 -62.24
C ASP A 143 9.34 23.49 -61.56
N ASP A 144 8.95 22.46 -62.30
CA ASP A 144 9.01 21.04 -61.97
C ASP A 144 10.45 20.50 -61.95
N ALA A 145 10.79 19.70 -60.93
CA ALA A 145 11.80 18.66 -61.04
C ALA A 145 11.49 17.53 -60.06
N GLU A 146 10.89 16.48 -60.61
CA GLU A 146 10.80 15.12 -60.08
C GLU A 146 12.17 14.62 -59.60
N THR A 147 12.24 14.04 -58.38
CA THR A 147 12.98 12.80 -58.05
C THR A 147 12.99 12.53 -56.54
N GLY A 148 12.76 11.28 -56.16
CA GLY A 148 13.49 10.67 -55.04
C GLY A 148 12.77 10.55 -53.71
N LEU A 149 12.16 9.38 -53.50
CA LEU A 149 11.91 8.77 -52.19
C LEU A 149 13.18 8.76 -51.33
N THR A 150 13.11 9.23 -50.09
CA THR A 150 13.78 8.59 -48.94
C THR A 150 13.05 8.96 -47.65
N ASP A 151 12.46 7.95 -47.01
CA ASP A 151 11.97 7.99 -45.65
C ASP A 151 13.13 8.36 -44.69
N GLY A 152 13.09 9.59 -44.20
CA GLY A 152 13.94 10.04 -43.11
C GLY A 152 13.39 9.51 -41.79
N GLU A 153 13.76 8.28 -41.44
CA GLU A 153 13.64 7.76 -40.09
C GLU A 153 14.24 8.77 -39.10
N LYS A 154 13.38 9.38 -38.28
CA LYS A 154 13.85 10.07 -37.07
C LYS A 154 14.44 9.00 -36.17
N GLU A 155 15.76 8.84 -36.25
CA GLU A 155 16.53 8.15 -35.23
C GLU A 155 16.13 8.73 -33.88
N ALA A 156 15.43 7.92 -33.09
CA ALA A 156 15.16 8.21 -31.71
C ALA A 156 16.53 8.25 -31.00
N GLU A 157 16.92 9.42 -30.49
CA GLU A 157 18.06 9.55 -29.59
C GLU A 157 17.98 8.43 -28.54
N PRO A 158 19.05 7.64 -28.33
CA PRO A 158 19.03 6.60 -27.33
C PRO A 158 18.85 7.28 -25.97
N LYS A 159 17.69 7.06 -25.33
CA LYS A 159 17.52 7.33 -23.90
C LYS A 159 18.73 6.71 -23.19
N GLU A 160 19.54 7.53 -22.52
CA GLU A 160 20.62 7.03 -21.67
C GLU A 160 20.04 5.93 -20.78
N LYS A 161 20.51 4.69 -20.96
CA LYS A 161 20.13 3.59 -20.08
C LYS A 161 20.67 3.94 -18.70
N GLU A 162 19.79 4.39 -17.81
CA GLU A 162 20.12 4.58 -16.40
C GLU A 162 20.81 3.32 -15.90
N LYS A 163 22.08 3.43 -15.51
CA LYS A 163 22.84 2.32 -14.95
C LYS A 163 22.33 2.09 -13.53
N LEU A 164 21.55 1.04 -13.33
CA LEU A 164 20.96 0.69 -12.04
C LEU A 164 21.89 -0.15 -11.16
N GLY A 165 23.12 -0.40 -11.63
CA GLY A 165 24.12 -1.23 -10.96
C GLY A 165 24.05 -2.70 -11.35
N LYS A 166 24.77 -3.54 -10.61
CA LYS A 166 24.89 -4.99 -10.84
C LYS A 166 24.75 -5.75 -9.53
N LEU A 167 24.24 -6.97 -9.60
CA LEU A 167 24.11 -7.90 -8.48
C LEU A 167 24.88 -9.18 -8.77
N GLN A 168 25.72 -9.60 -7.84
CA GLN A 168 26.40 -10.90 -7.84
C GLN A 168 25.64 -11.86 -6.92
N TYR A 169 25.30 -13.02 -7.47
CA TYR A 169 24.59 -14.06 -6.75
C TYR A 169 25.13 -15.44 -7.13
N SER A 170 24.87 -16.42 -6.26
CA SER A 170 25.12 -17.83 -6.52
C SER A 170 23.83 -18.65 -6.43
N LEU A 171 23.72 -19.67 -7.26
CA LEU A 171 22.63 -20.62 -7.29
C LEU A 171 23.19 -22.03 -7.22
N ASP A 172 22.64 -22.82 -6.32
CA ASP A 172 22.96 -24.22 -6.15
C ASP A 172 21.68 -25.01 -5.83
N TYR A 173 21.63 -26.28 -6.20
CA TYR A 173 20.50 -27.15 -5.92
C TYR A 173 20.93 -28.44 -5.24
N ASN A 174 20.45 -28.64 -4.02
CA ASN A 174 20.66 -29.88 -3.29
C ASN A 174 19.59 -30.91 -3.71
N PHE A 175 19.98 -31.87 -4.55
CA PHE A 175 19.12 -32.96 -5.02
C PHE A 175 18.73 -33.95 -3.92
N THR A 176 19.54 -34.12 -2.89
CA THR A 176 19.27 -35.03 -1.77
C THR A 176 18.14 -34.50 -0.89
N GLU A 177 18.16 -33.19 -0.62
CA GLU A 177 17.20 -32.56 0.27
C GLU A 177 16.04 -31.86 -0.45
N ASN A 178 16.08 -31.79 -1.79
CA ASN A 178 15.15 -31.05 -2.64
C ASN A 178 15.05 -29.55 -2.27
N GLN A 179 16.21 -28.88 -2.21
CA GLN A 179 16.30 -27.48 -1.78
C GLN A 179 17.14 -26.67 -2.76
N LEU A 180 16.59 -25.54 -3.21
CA LEU A 180 17.33 -24.51 -3.95
C LEU A 180 18.03 -23.58 -2.94
N ILE A 181 19.33 -23.44 -3.08
CA ILE A 181 20.17 -22.55 -2.28
C ILE A 181 20.49 -21.33 -3.14
N VAL A 182 20.12 -20.15 -2.65
CA VAL A 182 20.35 -18.87 -3.31
C VAL A 182 21.28 -18.04 -2.45
N GLY A 183 22.50 -17.79 -2.93
CA GLY A 183 23.46 -16.90 -2.29
C GLY A 183 23.39 -15.50 -2.86
N ILE A 184 23.20 -14.50 -2.01
CA ILE A 184 23.34 -13.08 -2.35
C ILE A 184 24.71 -12.62 -1.84
N ILE A 185 25.64 -12.37 -2.76
CA ILE A 185 27.04 -12.12 -2.43
C ILE A 185 27.24 -10.62 -2.22
N GLN A 186 27.11 -9.83 -3.30
CA GLN A 186 27.32 -8.39 -3.27
C GLN A 186 26.60 -7.69 -4.41
N ALA A 187 26.42 -6.37 -4.29
CA ALA A 187 26.01 -5.52 -5.40
C ALA A 187 27.07 -4.44 -5.65
N ALA A 188 27.11 -3.94 -6.87
CA ALA A 188 28.06 -2.91 -7.30
C ALA A 188 27.38 -1.82 -8.11
N GLU A 189 27.92 -0.60 -8.05
CA GLU A 189 27.48 0.56 -8.84
C GLU A 189 25.99 0.90 -8.66
N LEU A 190 25.45 0.72 -7.45
CA LEU A 190 24.06 1.09 -7.19
C LEU A 190 23.88 2.62 -7.29
N PRO A 191 22.75 3.12 -7.81
CA PRO A 191 22.43 4.54 -7.81
C PRO A 191 22.18 5.05 -6.39
N ALA A 192 22.55 6.30 -6.13
CA ALA A 192 22.24 6.98 -4.87
C ALA A 192 20.79 7.47 -4.88
N MET A 193 19.94 6.81 -4.10
CA MET A 193 18.53 7.16 -3.94
C MET A 193 18.29 8.15 -2.78
N ASP A 194 19.15 8.17 -1.75
CA ASP A 194 19.04 9.13 -0.66
C ASP A 194 19.53 10.53 -1.05
N MET A 195 18.94 11.55 -0.41
CA MET A 195 19.43 12.94 -0.45
C MET A 195 20.90 13.10 -0.01
N GLY A 196 21.48 12.09 0.64
CA GLY A 196 22.87 12.05 1.09
C GLY A 196 23.87 11.63 0.01
N GLY A 197 23.44 11.26 -1.19
CA GLY A 197 24.32 10.74 -2.24
C GLY A 197 24.78 9.30 -1.98
N THR A 198 24.07 8.57 -1.12
CA THR A 198 24.27 7.14 -0.83
C THR A 198 22.93 6.41 -0.92
N SER A 199 22.94 5.11 -0.66
CA SER A 199 21.72 4.33 -0.42
C SER A 199 21.95 3.41 0.78
N ASP A 200 20.86 2.92 1.35
CA ASP A 200 20.80 1.89 2.38
C ASP A 200 20.29 0.56 1.75
N PRO A 201 21.05 -0.10 0.85
CA PRO A 201 20.55 -1.21 0.06
C PRO A 201 20.29 -2.49 0.87
N TYR A 202 19.26 -3.21 0.45
CA TYR A 202 18.97 -4.59 0.84
C TYR A 202 18.26 -5.33 -0.29
N VAL A 203 18.33 -6.67 -0.32
CA VAL A 203 17.78 -7.49 -1.40
C VAL A 203 16.61 -8.32 -0.88
N LYS A 204 15.49 -8.28 -1.60
CA LYS A 204 14.37 -9.20 -1.42
C LYS A 204 14.46 -10.32 -2.45
N VAL A 205 14.32 -11.55 -1.99
CA VAL A 205 14.42 -12.76 -2.81
C VAL A 205 13.14 -13.56 -2.70
N TYR A 206 12.53 -13.92 -3.83
CA TYR A 206 11.32 -14.75 -3.88
C TYR A 206 11.23 -15.52 -5.21
N LEU A 207 10.43 -16.60 -5.23
CA LEU A 207 10.22 -17.45 -6.40
C LEU A 207 8.83 -17.26 -6.98
N LEU A 208 8.71 -16.76 -8.20
CA LEU A 208 7.44 -16.77 -8.93
C LEU A 208 7.06 -18.18 -9.38
N PRO A 209 5.77 -18.57 -9.32
CA PRO A 209 4.60 -17.73 -8.99
C PRO A 209 4.31 -17.53 -7.49
N ASP A 210 5.04 -18.19 -6.58
CA ASP A 210 4.83 -18.10 -5.14
C ASP A 210 5.42 -16.81 -4.53
N LYS A 211 4.63 -15.73 -4.54
CA LYS A 211 5.01 -14.45 -3.91
C LYS A 211 4.94 -14.47 -2.37
N LYS A 212 4.51 -15.56 -1.72
CA LYS A 212 4.30 -15.58 -0.26
C LYS A 212 5.61 -15.78 0.51
N LYS A 213 6.49 -16.65 0.01
CA LYS A 213 7.81 -16.89 0.63
C LYS A 213 8.81 -15.86 0.11
N LYS A 214 9.02 -14.80 0.90
CA LYS A 214 10.00 -13.75 0.65
C LYS A 214 11.11 -13.84 1.70
N PHE A 215 12.36 -13.79 1.26
CA PHE A 215 13.51 -13.58 2.12
C PHE A 215 14.07 -12.18 1.90
N GLU A 216 14.66 -11.59 2.93
CA GLU A 216 15.26 -10.26 2.87
C GLU A 216 16.66 -10.34 3.48
N THR A 217 17.65 -9.72 2.83
CA THR A 217 18.98 -9.55 3.41
C THR A 217 18.96 -8.49 4.51
N LYS A 218 20.04 -8.41 5.26
CA LYS A 218 20.31 -7.27 6.12
C LYS A 218 20.45 -5.99 5.30
N VAL A 219 20.05 -4.89 5.94
CA VAL A 219 20.19 -3.54 5.37
C VAL A 219 21.61 -3.04 5.62
N HIS A 220 22.32 -2.70 4.55
CA HIS A 220 23.64 -2.08 4.64
C HIS A 220 23.49 -0.58 4.46
N ARG A 221 23.92 0.20 5.46
CA ARG A 221 23.71 1.65 5.44
C ARG A 221 24.79 2.40 4.67
N LYS A 222 24.37 3.42 3.93
CA LYS A 222 25.21 4.41 3.25
C LYS A 222 26.28 3.79 2.36
N THR A 223 25.89 2.83 1.54
CA THR A 223 26.79 2.15 0.61
C THR A 223 26.14 1.95 -0.75
N LEU A 224 26.94 2.14 -1.82
CA LEU A 224 26.54 1.84 -3.19
C LEU A 224 27.13 0.50 -3.68
N ASN A 225 27.97 -0.13 -2.86
CA ASN A 225 28.60 -1.41 -3.13
C ASN A 225 28.47 -2.32 -1.89
N PRO A 226 27.25 -2.75 -1.53
CA PRO A 226 27.04 -3.60 -0.36
C PRO A 226 27.59 -5.02 -0.58
N ILE A 227 28.19 -5.58 0.45
CA ILE A 227 28.60 -6.98 0.53
C ILE A 227 27.67 -7.66 1.54
N PHE A 228 26.78 -8.51 1.06
CA PHE A 228 25.76 -9.20 1.86
C PHE A 228 26.29 -10.53 2.40
N ASN A 229 26.78 -11.40 1.52
CA ASN A 229 27.20 -12.77 1.82
C ASN A 229 26.16 -13.55 2.63
N GLU A 230 24.90 -13.52 2.17
CA GLU A 230 23.78 -14.22 2.81
C GLU A 230 23.26 -15.33 1.90
N GLN A 231 22.84 -16.46 2.50
CA GLN A 231 22.29 -17.60 1.76
C GLN A 231 20.85 -17.87 2.21
N PHE A 232 19.99 -18.11 1.23
CA PHE A 232 18.57 -18.41 1.42
C PHE A 232 18.23 -19.76 0.85
N ILE A 233 17.35 -20.49 1.54
CA ILE A 233 17.01 -21.86 1.22
C ILE A 233 15.53 -21.95 0.88
N PHE A 234 15.23 -22.38 -0.36
CA PHE A 234 13.87 -22.63 -0.83
C PHE A 234 13.64 -24.14 -0.95
N LYS A 235 12.74 -24.67 -0.10
CA LYS A 235 12.28 -26.06 -0.19
C LYS A 235 11.34 -26.22 -1.39
N VAL A 236 11.88 -26.67 -2.52
CA VAL A 236 11.18 -26.80 -3.79
C VAL A 236 11.68 -28.07 -4.51
N PRO A 237 10.80 -29.02 -4.85
CA PRO A 237 11.16 -30.18 -5.66
C PRO A 237 11.67 -29.80 -7.05
N TYR A 238 12.66 -30.54 -7.57
CA TYR A 238 13.29 -30.24 -8.87
C TYR A 238 12.29 -30.26 -10.03
N THR A 239 11.29 -31.15 -9.97
CA THR A 239 10.22 -31.26 -10.97
C THR A 239 9.38 -29.98 -11.11
N GLU A 240 9.21 -29.22 -10.02
CA GLU A 240 8.47 -27.96 -10.03
C GLU A 240 9.37 -26.76 -10.35
N LEU A 241 10.68 -26.93 -10.27
CA LEU A 241 11.65 -25.84 -10.38
C LEU A 241 11.66 -25.23 -11.79
N GLY A 242 11.54 -26.05 -12.84
CA GLY A 242 11.58 -25.59 -14.23
C GLY A 242 10.48 -24.58 -14.62
N GLY A 243 9.36 -24.57 -13.91
CA GLY A 243 8.27 -23.60 -14.12
C GLY A 243 8.41 -22.31 -13.29
N LYS A 244 9.44 -22.19 -12.44
CA LYS A 244 9.61 -21.06 -11.52
C LYS A 244 10.63 -20.05 -12.02
N THR A 245 10.47 -18.82 -11.56
CA THR A 245 11.42 -17.72 -11.82
C THR A 245 11.90 -17.16 -10.49
N LEU A 246 13.21 -17.16 -10.27
CA LEU A 246 13.81 -16.48 -9.13
C LEU A 246 13.85 -14.98 -9.40
N VAL A 247 13.33 -14.20 -8.47
CA VAL A 247 13.36 -12.75 -8.54
C VAL A 247 14.14 -12.22 -7.34
N MET A 248 15.16 -11.43 -7.63
CA MET A 248 16.00 -10.76 -6.65
C MET A 248 15.86 -9.25 -6.90
N THR A 249 15.18 -8.55 -6.00
CA THR A 249 14.94 -7.11 -6.12
C THR A 249 15.74 -6.36 -5.09
N VAL A 250 16.58 -5.42 -5.54
CA VAL A 250 17.36 -4.53 -4.68
C VAL A 250 16.51 -3.32 -4.33
N TYR A 251 16.37 -3.06 -3.04
CA TYR A 251 15.63 -1.93 -2.48
C TYR A 251 16.55 -1.02 -1.69
N ASP A 252 16.22 0.26 -1.67
CA ASP A 252 16.76 1.25 -0.76
C ASP A 252 15.89 1.35 0.49
N PHE A 253 16.47 1.07 1.66
CA PHE A 253 15.74 1.14 2.92
C PHE A 253 15.57 2.59 3.36
N ASP A 254 14.34 2.94 3.72
CA ASP A 254 13.99 4.33 3.94
C ASP A 254 13.18 4.48 5.24
N ARG A 255 13.73 5.19 6.24
CA ARG A 255 13.20 5.14 7.62
C ARG A 255 11.84 5.83 7.79
N PHE A 256 11.54 6.82 6.95
CA PHE A 256 10.36 7.67 7.07
C PHE A 256 9.54 7.76 5.79
N SER A 257 9.88 6.95 4.79
CA SER A 257 9.25 6.88 3.46
C SER A 257 9.04 5.42 3.06
N LYS A 258 8.35 5.21 1.94
CA LYS A 258 8.31 3.90 1.30
C LYS A 258 9.69 3.59 0.74
N HIS A 259 10.14 2.35 0.88
CA HIS A 259 11.42 1.90 0.32
C HIS A 259 11.39 1.96 -1.21
N ASP A 260 12.44 2.51 -1.80
CA ASP A 260 12.56 2.68 -3.24
C ASP A 260 13.17 1.42 -3.87
N ALA A 261 12.50 0.87 -4.89
CA ALA A 261 13.06 -0.27 -5.64
C ALA A 261 14.10 0.26 -6.62
N ILE A 262 15.36 -0.12 -6.44
CA ILE A 262 16.47 0.29 -7.30
C ILE A 262 16.42 -0.48 -8.62
N GLY A 263 16.29 -1.80 -8.54
CA GLY A 263 16.24 -2.67 -9.70
C GLY A 263 16.05 -4.13 -9.32
N ASP A 264 15.77 -4.96 -10.31
CA ASP A 264 15.59 -6.40 -10.12
C ASP A 264 16.35 -7.25 -11.13
N VAL A 265 16.65 -8.48 -10.70
CA VAL A 265 17.19 -9.56 -11.52
C VAL A 265 16.19 -10.70 -11.51
N LYS A 266 15.70 -11.06 -12.70
CA LYS A 266 14.81 -12.22 -12.91
C LYS A 266 15.61 -13.34 -13.58
N VAL A 267 15.63 -14.51 -12.95
CA VAL A 267 16.30 -15.71 -13.46
C VAL A 267 15.27 -16.81 -13.66
N LEU A 268 15.10 -17.24 -14.91
CA LEU A 268 14.26 -18.39 -15.23
C LEU A 268 15.01 -19.66 -14.84
N MET A 269 14.44 -20.46 -13.94
CA MET A 269 15.13 -21.63 -13.40
C MET A 269 15.35 -22.73 -14.46
N ASN A 270 14.58 -22.74 -15.55
CA ASN A 270 14.79 -23.66 -16.68
C ASN A 270 16.05 -23.35 -17.51
N LYS A 271 16.67 -22.17 -17.34
CA LYS A 271 17.90 -21.78 -18.06
C LYS A 271 19.15 -21.98 -17.22
N VAL A 272 19.02 -22.35 -15.95
CA VAL A 272 20.14 -22.53 -15.03
C VAL A 272 20.52 -24.01 -15.04
N ASP A 273 21.81 -24.29 -15.23
CA ASP A 273 22.36 -25.62 -15.03
C ASP A 273 22.71 -25.80 -13.55
N PHE A 274 21.99 -26.68 -12.87
CA PHE A 274 22.19 -27.01 -11.46
C PHE A 274 23.18 -28.16 -11.25
N SER A 275 23.86 -28.63 -12.30
CA SER A 275 24.93 -29.63 -12.18
C SER A 275 26.15 -29.08 -11.45
N HIS A 276 26.32 -27.75 -11.46
CA HIS A 276 27.39 -27.03 -10.77
C HIS A 276 26.82 -25.78 -10.08
N VAL A 277 27.52 -25.30 -9.07
CA VAL A 277 27.19 -24.01 -8.44
C VAL A 277 27.37 -22.91 -9.49
N THR A 278 26.27 -22.25 -9.84
CA THR A 278 26.28 -21.13 -10.79
C THR A 278 26.52 -19.84 -10.02
N GLU A 279 27.62 -19.14 -10.28
CA GLU A 279 27.90 -17.82 -9.73
C GLU A 279 28.11 -16.82 -10.87
N GLU A 280 27.30 -15.77 -10.92
CA GLU A 280 27.37 -14.78 -12.00
C GLU A 280 27.01 -13.37 -11.54
N TRP A 281 27.50 -12.39 -12.30
CA TRP A 281 27.10 -11.00 -12.21
C TRP A 281 25.98 -10.73 -13.21
N LYS A 282 24.90 -10.09 -12.75
CA LYS A 282 23.85 -9.56 -13.63
C LYS A 282 23.61 -8.08 -13.41
N ASP A 283 23.42 -7.37 -14.51
CA ASP A 283 22.99 -5.97 -14.49
C ASP A 283 21.55 -5.90 -13.97
N LEU A 284 21.29 -4.92 -13.11
CA LEU A 284 19.95 -4.67 -12.56
C LEU A 284 19.06 -4.08 -13.64
N GLN A 285 17.86 -4.65 -13.78
CA GLN A 285 16.82 -4.10 -14.64
C GLN A 285 15.91 -3.17 -13.85
N SER A 286 15.20 -2.28 -14.53
CA SER A 286 14.25 -1.39 -13.88
C SER A 286 13.18 -2.23 -13.20
N ALA A 287 13.13 -2.16 -11.87
CA ALA A 287 12.15 -2.87 -11.09
C ALA A 287 10.76 -2.39 -11.50
N GLU A 288 9.97 -3.28 -12.10
CA GLU A 288 8.54 -3.05 -12.26
C GLU A 288 8.00 -2.73 -10.86
N LYS A 289 7.53 -1.50 -10.67
CA LYS A 289 6.95 -1.05 -9.40
C LYS A 289 6.01 -2.15 -8.92
N GLU A 290 6.31 -2.75 -7.76
CA GLU A 290 5.53 -3.84 -7.16
C GLU A 290 4.05 -3.46 -7.35
N GLU A 291 3.36 -4.12 -8.30
CA GLU A 291 1.98 -3.77 -8.63
C GLU A 291 1.25 -3.73 -7.30
N GLN A 292 0.81 -2.55 -6.88
CA GLN A 292 0.02 -2.39 -5.66
C GLN A 292 -1.00 -3.51 -5.68
N GLU A 293 -1.02 -4.33 -4.61
CA GLU A 293 -1.90 -5.49 -4.53
C GLU A 293 -3.27 -5.11 -5.08
N LYS A 294 -3.69 -5.73 -6.19
CA LYS A 294 -4.91 -5.32 -6.89
C LYS A 294 -6.08 -5.48 -5.92
N LEU A 295 -6.60 -4.35 -5.45
CA LEU A 295 -7.69 -4.31 -4.47
C LEU A 295 -9.05 -4.67 -5.09
N GLY A 296 -9.08 -4.75 -6.43
CA GLY A 296 -10.23 -5.08 -7.26
C GLY A 296 -10.73 -3.88 -8.05
N ASP A 297 -11.75 -4.13 -8.88
CA ASP A 297 -12.41 -3.10 -9.69
C ASP A 297 -13.88 -2.97 -9.30
N ILE A 298 -14.43 -1.78 -9.38
CA ILE A 298 -15.84 -1.49 -9.16
C ILE A 298 -16.46 -0.83 -10.39
N CYS A 299 -17.64 -1.31 -10.80
CA CYS A 299 -18.46 -0.74 -11.84
C CYS A 299 -19.66 -0.01 -11.23
N PHE A 300 -19.81 1.27 -11.56
CA PHE A 300 -20.99 2.04 -11.18
C PHE A 300 -21.37 3.00 -12.30
N SER A 301 -22.65 3.38 -12.34
CA SER A 301 -23.13 4.39 -13.26
C SER A 301 -23.45 5.70 -12.57
N LEU A 302 -23.20 6.79 -13.29
CA LEU A 302 -23.50 8.14 -12.88
C LEU A 302 -24.49 8.75 -13.86
N ARG A 303 -25.51 9.42 -13.31
CA ARG A 303 -26.51 10.15 -14.07
C ARG A 303 -26.83 11.46 -13.38
N TYR A 304 -26.65 12.57 -14.08
CA TYR A 304 -27.01 13.88 -13.55
C TYR A 304 -28.16 14.53 -14.35
N VAL A 305 -29.12 15.10 -13.63
CA VAL A 305 -30.24 15.86 -14.20
C VAL A 305 -30.16 17.30 -13.67
N PRO A 306 -29.63 18.25 -14.47
CA PRO A 306 -29.43 19.63 -14.01
C PRO A 306 -30.73 20.32 -13.57
N THR A 307 -31.82 20.16 -14.32
CA THR A 307 -33.12 20.81 -14.05
C THR A 307 -33.70 20.45 -12.68
N ALA A 308 -33.43 19.24 -12.20
CA ALA A 308 -33.91 18.76 -10.90
C ALA A 308 -32.82 18.77 -9.82
N GLY A 309 -31.60 19.19 -10.15
CA GLY A 309 -30.43 19.07 -9.27
C GLY A 309 -30.24 17.64 -8.74
N LYS A 310 -30.50 16.60 -9.55
CA LYS A 310 -30.52 15.21 -9.09
C LYS A 310 -29.34 14.42 -9.67
N LEU A 311 -28.47 13.95 -8.77
CA LEU A 311 -27.38 13.03 -9.06
C LEU A 311 -27.76 11.62 -8.65
N THR A 312 -27.83 10.70 -9.59
CA THR A 312 -28.08 9.28 -9.35
C THR A 312 -26.79 8.50 -9.55
N VAL A 313 -26.45 7.68 -8.56
CA VAL A 313 -25.31 6.75 -8.55
C VAL A 313 -25.88 5.35 -8.45
N VAL A 314 -25.67 4.50 -9.46
CA VAL A 314 -26.07 3.09 -9.43
C VAL A 314 -24.84 2.22 -9.26
N ILE A 315 -24.73 1.53 -8.13
CA ILE A 315 -23.66 0.56 -7.92
C ILE A 315 -24.06 -0.73 -8.64
N LEU A 316 -23.32 -1.10 -9.68
CA LEU A 316 -23.65 -2.26 -10.51
C LEU A 316 -23.02 -3.51 -9.91
N GLU A 317 -21.70 -3.61 -9.95
CA GLU A 317 -20.95 -4.78 -9.50
C GLU A 317 -19.50 -4.41 -9.16
N ALA A 318 -18.79 -5.33 -8.49
CA ALA A 318 -17.35 -5.28 -8.35
C ALA A 318 -16.75 -6.64 -8.73
N LYS A 319 -15.47 -6.66 -9.08
CA LYS A 319 -14.75 -7.89 -9.45
C LYS A 319 -13.34 -7.92 -8.90
N ASN A 320 -12.80 -9.12 -8.74
CA ASN A 320 -11.44 -9.37 -8.28
C ASN A 320 -11.10 -8.63 -6.98
N LEU A 321 -12.06 -8.52 -6.05
CA LEU A 321 -11.82 -7.88 -4.76
C LEU A 321 -10.74 -8.63 -3.97
N LYS A 322 -9.96 -7.88 -3.17
CA LYS A 322 -9.00 -8.47 -2.24
C LYS A 322 -9.74 -9.23 -1.13
N LYS A 323 -9.32 -10.47 -0.89
CA LYS A 323 -9.79 -11.31 0.23
C LYS A 323 -9.28 -10.74 1.55
N MET A 324 -10.19 -10.45 2.49
CA MET A 324 -9.83 -9.96 3.83
C MET A 324 -10.03 -11.02 4.93
N ASP A 325 -10.98 -11.95 4.78
CA ASP A 325 -11.27 -12.93 5.83
C ASP A 325 -10.24 -14.08 5.92
N VAL A 326 -9.77 -14.37 7.13
CA VAL A 326 -8.93 -15.54 7.41
C VAL A 326 -9.80 -16.80 7.39
N GLY A 327 -9.85 -17.47 6.24
CA GLY A 327 -10.58 -18.74 6.05
C GLY A 327 -11.87 -18.63 5.22
N GLY A 328 -12.26 -17.43 4.79
CA GLY A 328 -13.40 -17.16 3.89
C GLY A 328 -12.98 -16.44 2.60
N LEU A 329 -13.93 -15.89 1.83
CA LEU A 329 -13.63 -14.86 0.82
C LEU A 329 -13.68 -13.47 1.48
N SER A 330 -14.64 -12.66 1.08
CA SER A 330 -15.03 -11.40 1.71
C SER A 330 -16.55 -11.30 1.69
N ASP A 331 -17.12 -10.50 2.59
CA ASP A 331 -18.52 -10.11 2.68
C ASP A 331 -18.70 -8.63 2.21
N PRO A 332 -18.45 -8.30 0.92
CA PRO A 332 -18.37 -6.92 0.48
C PRO A 332 -19.70 -6.16 0.54
N TYR A 333 -19.60 -4.88 0.89
CA TYR A 333 -20.64 -3.87 0.70
C TYR A 333 -20.01 -2.52 0.31
N VAL A 334 -20.78 -1.69 -0.37
CA VAL A 334 -20.31 -0.39 -0.87
C VAL A 334 -20.93 0.74 -0.07
N LYS A 335 -20.10 1.71 0.33
CA LYS A 335 -20.47 2.93 1.03
C LYS A 335 -20.18 4.12 0.14
N ILE A 336 -21.19 4.96 -0.07
CA ILE A 336 -21.12 6.15 -0.92
C ILE A 336 -21.21 7.37 -0.02
N HIS A 337 -20.19 8.23 -0.05
CA HIS A 337 -20.19 9.52 0.61
C HIS A 337 -20.20 10.65 -0.43
N LEU A 338 -21.19 11.52 -0.32
CA LEU A 338 -21.20 12.80 -1.03
C LEU A 338 -20.40 13.81 -0.22
N MET A 339 -19.35 14.36 -0.82
CA MET A 339 -18.49 15.39 -0.25
C MET A 339 -18.71 16.71 -0.98
N GLN A 340 -18.79 17.81 -0.23
CA GLN A 340 -18.82 19.17 -0.78
C GLN A 340 -17.90 20.06 0.05
N ASN A 341 -17.04 20.84 -0.61
CA ASN A 341 -16.04 21.70 0.06
C ASN A 341 -15.25 20.95 1.16
N GLY A 342 -14.89 19.69 0.90
CA GLY A 342 -14.16 18.83 1.85
C GLY A 342 -14.97 18.36 3.08
N LYS A 343 -16.28 18.64 3.15
CA LYS A 343 -17.18 18.15 4.21
C LYS A 343 -18.03 16.99 3.71
N ARG A 344 -18.22 15.98 4.57
CA ARG A 344 -19.12 14.83 4.33
C ARG A 344 -20.57 15.31 4.49
N MET A 345 -21.37 15.24 3.42
CA MET A 345 -22.75 15.73 3.39
C MET A 345 -23.77 14.61 3.60
N LYS A 346 -23.81 13.64 2.67
CA LYS A 346 -24.78 12.54 2.68
C LYS A 346 -24.03 11.21 2.56
N LYS A 347 -24.51 10.18 3.25
CA LYS A 347 -23.95 8.82 3.25
C LYS A 347 -25.04 7.82 2.87
N LYS A 348 -24.73 6.90 1.96
CA LYS A 348 -25.58 5.76 1.59
C LYS A 348 -24.74 4.48 1.56
N LYS A 349 -25.38 3.33 1.67
CA LYS A 349 -24.72 2.01 1.63
C LYS A 349 -25.57 1.00 0.87
N THR A 350 -24.93 0.02 0.25
CA THR A 350 -25.59 -1.12 -0.40
C THR A 350 -25.97 -2.20 0.60
N THR A 351 -26.66 -3.23 0.12
CA THR A 351 -26.73 -4.53 0.78
C THR A 351 -25.35 -5.17 0.88
N ILE A 352 -25.20 -6.09 1.84
CA ILE A 352 -23.98 -6.89 2.05
C ILE A 352 -24.12 -8.16 1.23
N LYS A 353 -23.11 -8.50 0.42
CA LYS A 353 -23.05 -9.75 -0.34
C LYS A 353 -22.05 -10.66 0.36
N LYS A 354 -22.51 -11.83 0.81
CA LYS A 354 -21.67 -12.73 1.62
C LYS A 354 -20.78 -13.62 0.75
N ASN A 355 -19.57 -13.88 1.23
CA ASN A 355 -18.60 -14.83 0.71
C ASN A 355 -18.40 -14.74 -0.81
N THR A 356 -18.05 -13.56 -1.32
CA THR A 356 -17.81 -13.31 -2.74
C THR A 356 -16.76 -12.23 -2.98
N LEU A 357 -15.92 -12.42 -4.02
CA LEU A 357 -14.99 -11.41 -4.52
C LEU A 357 -15.50 -10.71 -5.80
N ASN A 358 -16.67 -11.13 -6.30
CA ASN A 358 -17.32 -10.59 -7.49
C ASN A 358 -18.79 -10.25 -7.20
N PRO A 359 -19.08 -9.32 -6.28
CA PRO A 359 -20.45 -9.02 -5.86
C PRO A 359 -21.23 -8.26 -6.95
N TYR A 360 -22.48 -8.68 -7.16
CA TYR A 360 -23.47 -7.95 -7.96
C TYR A 360 -24.51 -7.26 -7.08
N TYR A 361 -24.67 -5.95 -7.25
CA TYR A 361 -25.56 -5.10 -6.44
C TYR A 361 -26.77 -4.62 -7.24
N ASN A 362 -26.54 -3.89 -8.33
CA ASN A 362 -27.54 -3.15 -9.10
C ASN A 362 -28.45 -2.26 -8.21
N GLU A 363 -27.84 -1.51 -7.29
CA GLU A 363 -28.55 -0.67 -6.32
C GLU A 363 -28.41 0.82 -6.67
N SER A 364 -29.54 1.54 -6.72
CA SER A 364 -29.60 2.94 -7.13
C SER A 364 -29.72 3.90 -5.93
N PHE A 365 -28.89 4.93 -5.94
CA PHE A 365 -28.83 5.94 -4.90
C PHE A 365 -28.97 7.34 -5.49
N SER A 366 -29.89 8.15 -4.95
CA SER A 366 -30.11 9.51 -5.41
C SER A 366 -29.64 10.54 -4.39
N PHE A 367 -28.97 11.58 -4.88
CA PHE A 367 -28.50 12.74 -4.14
C PHE A 367 -29.03 14.02 -4.79
N GLU A 368 -29.36 14.99 -3.96
CA GLU A 368 -29.71 16.34 -4.40
C GLU A 368 -28.43 17.17 -4.41
N VAL A 369 -28.03 17.61 -5.60
CA VAL A 369 -26.86 18.43 -5.87
C VAL A 369 -27.27 19.52 -6.87
N PRO A 370 -27.46 20.77 -6.41
CA PRO A 370 -27.70 21.91 -7.29
C PRO A 370 -26.58 22.06 -8.32
N PHE A 371 -26.93 22.59 -9.50
CA PHE A 371 -25.97 22.71 -10.61
C PHE A 371 -24.77 23.58 -10.24
N GLU A 372 -24.99 24.63 -9.45
CA GLU A 372 -23.95 25.55 -8.98
C GLU A 372 -22.92 24.84 -8.08
N GLN A 373 -23.31 23.72 -7.46
CA GLN A 373 -22.47 22.96 -6.55
C GLN A 373 -21.85 21.72 -7.19
N ILE A 374 -22.28 21.30 -8.39
CA ILE A 374 -21.83 20.05 -9.00
C ILE A 374 -20.31 20.05 -9.24
N GLN A 375 -19.75 21.19 -9.63
CA GLN A 375 -18.30 21.35 -9.84
C GLN A 375 -17.49 21.30 -8.54
N LYS A 376 -18.13 21.54 -7.39
CA LYS A 376 -17.51 21.50 -6.05
C LYS A 376 -17.83 20.21 -5.29
N THR A 377 -18.47 19.26 -5.97
CA THR A 377 -18.93 18.00 -5.39
C THR A 377 -17.93 16.89 -5.71
N GLN A 378 -17.71 16.01 -4.75
CA GLN A 378 -17.00 14.75 -4.93
C GLN A 378 -17.89 13.61 -4.43
N VAL A 379 -17.90 12.50 -5.15
CA VAL A 379 -18.56 11.26 -4.72
C VAL A 379 -17.47 10.26 -4.40
N VAL A 380 -17.38 9.88 -3.13
CA VAL A 380 -16.41 8.88 -2.64
C VAL A 380 -17.14 7.55 -2.52
N VAL A 381 -16.68 6.57 -3.28
CA VAL A 381 -17.19 5.19 -3.27
C VAL A 381 -16.16 4.32 -2.57
N THR A 382 -16.55 3.68 -1.48
CA THR A 382 -15.67 2.83 -0.66
C THR A 382 -16.25 1.43 -0.62
N VAL A 383 -15.46 0.43 -1.01
CA VAL A 383 -15.80 -0.99 -0.84
C VAL A 383 -15.21 -1.44 0.48
N LEU A 384 -16.06 -2.01 1.33
CA LEU A 384 -15.67 -2.52 2.64
C LEU A 384 -16.05 -3.98 2.74
N ASP A 385 -15.27 -4.72 3.51
CA ASP A 385 -15.62 -6.04 4.00
C ASP A 385 -16.50 -5.92 5.25
N TYR A 386 -17.47 -6.80 5.41
CA TYR A 386 -18.33 -6.83 6.59
C TYR A 386 -17.88 -7.94 7.53
N ASP A 387 -17.31 -7.53 8.66
CA ASP A 387 -16.92 -8.44 9.72
C ASP A 387 -18.06 -8.59 10.73
N LYS A 388 -18.47 -9.83 11.01
CA LYS A 388 -19.49 -10.10 12.05
C LYS A 388 -19.01 -9.69 13.45
N ILE A 389 -17.70 -9.74 13.68
CA ILE A 389 -17.07 -9.43 14.96
C ILE A 389 -15.89 -8.50 14.66
N GLY A 390 -15.95 -7.27 15.16
CA GLY A 390 -14.88 -6.29 14.99
C GLY A 390 -15.29 -5.11 14.13
N LYS A 391 -14.28 -4.42 13.57
CA LYS A 391 -14.46 -3.25 12.72
C LYS A 391 -14.36 -3.70 11.27
N ASN A 392 -15.38 -3.35 10.48
CA ASN A 392 -15.38 -3.55 9.03
C ASN A 392 -14.14 -2.96 8.36
N ASP A 393 -13.41 -3.80 7.64
CA ASP A 393 -12.20 -3.40 6.92
C ASP A 393 -12.50 -2.76 5.55
N ALA A 394 -11.72 -1.75 5.17
CA ALA A 394 -11.84 -1.14 3.85
C ALA A 394 -11.00 -1.93 2.84
N ILE A 395 -11.64 -2.53 1.84
CA ILE A 395 -10.97 -3.23 0.75
C ILE A 395 -10.31 -2.20 -0.17
N GLY A 396 -11.04 -1.15 -0.51
CA GLY A 396 -10.52 -0.07 -1.35
C GLY A 396 -11.50 1.08 -1.53
N LYS A 397 -10.98 2.18 -2.06
CA LYS A 397 -11.71 3.44 -2.20
C LYS A 397 -11.43 4.06 -3.57
N VAL A 398 -12.41 4.77 -4.11
CA VAL A 398 -12.27 5.63 -5.28
C VAL A 398 -13.12 6.89 -5.07
N PHE A 399 -12.75 7.98 -5.73
CA PHE A 399 -13.58 9.19 -5.75
C PHE A 399 -13.67 9.77 -7.15
N VAL A 400 -14.85 10.28 -7.48
CA VAL A 400 -15.12 11.01 -8.73
C VAL A 400 -15.58 12.44 -8.39
N GLY A 401 -15.41 13.37 -9.33
CA GLY A 401 -15.80 14.77 -9.15
C GLY A 401 -14.61 15.70 -9.01
N LEU A 402 -14.75 16.74 -8.18
CA LEU A 402 -13.71 17.75 -8.01
C LEU A 402 -12.36 17.10 -7.67
N ASN A 403 -11.28 17.54 -8.34
CA ASN A 403 -9.90 17.07 -8.15
C ASN A 403 -9.64 15.58 -8.47
N SER A 404 -10.59 14.87 -9.07
CA SER A 404 -10.33 13.54 -9.62
C SER A 404 -9.39 13.65 -10.83
N THR A 405 -8.68 12.57 -11.15
CA THR A 405 -7.74 12.48 -12.27
C THR A 405 -8.03 11.24 -13.10
N GLY A 406 -7.49 11.17 -14.32
CA GLY A 406 -7.59 9.98 -15.17
C GLY A 406 -9.02 9.51 -15.45
N THR A 407 -9.26 8.22 -15.22
CA THR A 407 -10.53 7.52 -15.49
C THR A 407 -11.69 8.11 -14.69
N GLU A 408 -11.45 8.49 -13.44
CA GLU A 408 -12.43 9.06 -12.52
C GLU A 408 -12.92 10.43 -13.00
N LEU A 409 -12.00 11.28 -13.49
CA LEU A 409 -12.32 12.58 -14.08
C LEU A 409 -13.08 12.42 -15.39
N ARG A 410 -12.65 11.50 -16.24
CA ARG A 410 -13.34 11.19 -17.51
C ARG A 410 -14.79 10.77 -17.25
N HIS A 411 -15.02 9.87 -16.30
CA HIS A 411 -16.38 9.42 -15.94
C HIS A 411 -17.26 10.58 -15.49
N TRP A 412 -16.71 11.49 -14.67
CA TRP A 412 -17.41 12.68 -14.20
C TRP A 412 -17.73 13.66 -15.34
N SER A 413 -16.76 13.90 -16.23
CA SER A 413 -16.94 14.74 -17.42
C SER A 413 -17.98 14.17 -18.37
N ASP A 414 -17.94 12.87 -18.63
CA ASP A 414 -18.89 12.18 -19.51
C ASP A 414 -20.32 12.25 -18.97
N MET A 415 -20.49 12.12 -17.65
CA MET A 415 -21.78 12.32 -16.97
C MET A 415 -22.32 13.76 -17.17
N LEU A 416 -21.46 14.78 -17.05
CA LEU A 416 -21.87 16.17 -17.22
C LEU A 416 -22.16 16.53 -18.69
N ALA A 417 -21.39 15.97 -19.62
CA ALA A 417 -21.57 16.16 -21.05
C ALA A 417 -22.83 15.47 -21.60
N ASN A 418 -23.29 14.40 -20.94
CA ASN A 418 -24.46 13.63 -21.34
C ASN A 418 -25.60 13.75 -20.29
N PRO A 419 -26.24 14.92 -20.16
CA PRO A 419 -27.28 15.14 -19.16
C PRO A 419 -28.43 14.13 -19.36
N ARG A 420 -28.99 13.65 -18.24
CA ARG A 420 -30.10 12.67 -18.19
C ARG A 420 -29.79 11.27 -18.73
N ARG A 421 -28.56 10.98 -19.18
CA ARG A 421 -28.14 9.63 -19.55
C ARG A 421 -27.27 9.02 -18.45
N PRO A 422 -27.51 7.75 -18.05
CA PRO A 422 -26.60 7.05 -17.18
C PRO A 422 -25.35 6.64 -17.97
N ILE A 423 -24.17 7.00 -17.45
CA ILE A 423 -22.88 6.56 -17.97
C ILE A 423 -22.34 5.53 -16.97
N ALA A 424 -22.05 4.31 -17.43
CA ALA A 424 -21.49 3.25 -16.60
C ALA A 424 -20.00 3.10 -16.89
N GLN A 425 -19.18 2.98 -15.84
CA GLN A 425 -17.74 2.87 -16.01
C GLN A 425 -17.09 2.06 -14.89
N TRP A 426 -16.04 1.31 -15.26
CA TRP A 426 -15.17 0.59 -14.34
C TRP A 426 -14.11 1.51 -13.74
N HIS A 427 -13.84 1.31 -12.45
CA HIS A 427 -12.81 2.03 -11.69
C HIS A 427 -11.97 1.05 -10.89
N VAL A 428 -10.66 1.23 -10.94
CA VAL A 428 -9.71 0.44 -10.14
C VAL A 428 -9.71 0.98 -8.71
N LEU A 429 -9.87 0.09 -7.73
CA LEU A 429 -9.86 0.47 -6.32
C LEU A 429 -8.44 0.81 -5.86
N LYS A 430 -8.32 1.91 -5.11
CA LYS A 430 -7.06 2.39 -4.52
C LYS A 430 -7.07 2.22 -3.00
N PRO A 431 -5.89 2.17 -2.34
CA PRO A 431 -5.81 2.12 -0.88
C PRO A 431 -6.55 3.30 -0.24
N GLU A 432 -7.24 3.04 0.88
CA GLU A 432 -8.04 4.06 1.58
C GLU A 432 -7.20 5.29 1.95
N GLU A 433 -5.97 5.08 2.43
CA GLU A 433 -5.06 6.13 2.89
C GLU A 433 -4.62 7.06 1.75
N GLU A 434 -4.34 6.48 0.57
CA GLU A 434 -3.93 7.24 -0.62
C GLU A 434 -5.06 8.16 -1.08
N VAL A 435 -6.29 7.63 -1.14
CA VAL A 435 -7.45 8.41 -1.54
C VAL A 435 -7.78 9.48 -0.50
N ASP A 436 -7.71 9.18 0.79
CA ASP A 436 -7.97 10.16 1.85
C ASP A 436 -6.89 11.25 1.90
N ALA A 437 -5.63 10.93 1.57
CA ALA A 437 -4.57 11.92 1.38
C ALA A 437 -4.90 12.87 0.21
N LEU A 438 -5.38 12.36 -0.92
CA LEU A 438 -5.80 13.17 -2.07
C LEU A 438 -7.02 14.05 -1.76
N LEU A 439 -7.96 13.55 -0.96
CA LEU A 439 -9.13 14.31 -0.52
C LEU A 439 -8.79 15.41 0.51
N SER A 440 -7.68 15.27 1.24
CA SER A 440 -7.28 16.21 2.31
C SER A 440 -6.25 17.26 1.90
N THR A 441 -5.39 16.98 0.92
CA THR A 441 -4.26 17.86 0.52
C THR A 441 -4.63 19.08 -0.32
N LYS A 442 -5.85 19.17 -0.85
CA LYS A 442 -6.27 20.26 -1.76
C LYS A 442 -7.39 21.15 -1.19
N LYS A 443 -7.37 21.39 0.12
CA LYS A 443 -8.27 22.33 0.80
C LYS A 443 -7.93 23.79 0.55
#